data_AF-A9BSS0-F1
#
_entry.id   AF-A9BSS0-F1
#
_cell.length_a   1.000
_cell.length_b   1.000
_cell.length_c   1.000
_cell.angle_alpha   90.00
_cell.angle_beta   90.00
_cell.angle_gamma   90.00
#
_symmetry.space_group_name_H-M   'P 1'
#
loop_
_entity.id
_entity.type
_entity.pdbx_description
1 polymer ?
#
loop_
_entity_poly.entity_id
_entity_poly.type
_entity_poly.pdbx_seq_one_letter_code
_entity_poly.pdbx_strand_id
1 'polypeptide(L)'
;MLGNLFEVLADRYKEHAYALPAKSYSKKNRNKTPEFDIFSPALVAHLYLSIENINIVRRGMISLYGQAYFIFPESREFCYLNVCDEYHMIAGQKEILMESLGADFFSTWKSAIAISGFGSSSEMDIIRAARSYGYI
;
A
#
# COMPACT_ATOMS: atom_id res chain seq x y z
N MET A 1 -0.29 -14.68 2.35
CA MET A 1 0.46 -13.45 2.68
C MET A 1 -0.47 -12.25 2.86
N LEU A 2 -1.18 -11.77 1.82
CA LEU A 2 -2.10 -10.62 1.95
C LEU A 2 -3.30 -10.86 2.89
N GLY A 3 -3.83 -12.08 2.98
CA GLY A 3 -4.91 -12.42 3.91
C GLY A 3 -4.51 -12.18 5.38
N ASN A 4 -3.36 -12.73 5.78
CA ASN A 4 -2.80 -12.55 7.13
C ASN A 4 -2.52 -11.08 7.45
N LEU A 5 -2.05 -10.30 6.48
CA LEU A 5 -1.86 -8.86 6.67
C LEU A 5 -3.17 -8.16 7.04
N PHE A 6 -4.24 -8.39 6.28
CA PHE A 6 -5.52 -7.74 6.56
C PHE A 6 -6.21 -8.27 7.81
N GLU A 7 -5.96 -9.52 8.19
CA GLU A 7 -6.38 -10.09 9.48
C GLU A 7 -5.71 -9.34 10.65
N VAL A 8 -4.38 -9.18 10.62
CA VAL A 8 -3.64 -8.45 11.66
C VAL A 8 -4.06 -6.99 11.71
N LEU A 9 -4.21 -6.33 10.56
CA LEU A 9 -4.67 -4.95 10.50
C LEU A 9 -6.08 -4.79 11.08
N ALA A 10 -7.02 -5.67 10.73
CA ALA A 10 -8.39 -5.60 11.24
C ALA A 10 -8.49 -5.89 12.74
N ASP A 11 -7.65 -6.77 13.29
CA ASP A 11 -7.65 -7.06 14.73
C ASP A 11 -6.97 -5.95 15.55
N ARG A 12 -5.87 -5.38 15.05
CA ARG A 12 -5.16 -4.27 15.71
C ARG A 12 -5.93 -2.95 15.63
N TYR A 13 -6.50 -2.67 14.45
CA TYR A 13 -7.13 -1.40 14.12
C TYR A 13 -8.64 -1.57 13.99
N LYS A 14 -9.32 -1.46 15.14
CA LYS A 14 -10.78 -1.54 15.27
C LYS A 14 -11.41 -0.16 15.02
N GLU A 15 -11.11 0.40 13.87
CA GLU A 15 -11.44 1.78 13.52
C GLU A 15 -11.95 1.93 12.08
N HIS A 16 -12.34 3.14 11.72
CA HIS A 16 -12.65 3.45 10.34
C HIS A 16 -11.40 3.80 9.53
N ALA A 17 -11.49 3.56 8.23
CA ALA A 17 -10.46 3.87 7.26
C ALA A 17 -11.08 4.48 6.00
N TYR A 18 -10.26 5.27 5.32
CA TYR A 18 -10.56 5.82 4.02
C TYR A 18 -9.86 5.00 2.95
N ALA A 19 -10.60 4.53 1.96
CA ALA A 19 -10.05 3.99 0.74
C ALA A 19 -10.16 5.01 -0.39
N LEU A 20 -9.02 5.30 -1.03
CA LEU A 20 -8.86 6.34 -2.03
C LEU A 20 -8.37 5.71 -3.34
N PRO A 21 -9.14 5.76 -4.45
CA PRO A 21 -8.63 5.28 -5.73
C PRO A 21 -7.50 6.19 -6.20
N ALA A 22 -6.49 5.57 -6.81
CA ALA A 22 -5.32 6.25 -7.34
C ALA A 22 -5.34 6.18 -8.86
N LYS A 23 -5.21 7.34 -9.53
CA LYS A 23 -5.05 7.36 -10.97
C LYS A 23 -3.65 6.87 -11.34
N SER A 24 -3.55 5.68 -11.91
CA SER A 24 -2.31 5.22 -12.53
C SER A 24 -2.20 5.83 -13.93
N TYR A 25 -1.31 6.82 -14.08
CA TYR A 25 -0.96 7.37 -15.38
C TYR A 25 0.35 6.75 -15.86
N SER A 26 0.34 6.16 -17.06
CA SER A 26 1.60 5.92 -17.76
C SER A 26 2.29 7.27 -17.98
N LYS A 27 3.63 7.30 -17.87
CA LYS A 27 4.45 8.52 -18.05
C LYS A 27 4.13 9.27 -19.37
N LYS A 28 3.64 8.55 -20.38
CA LYS A 28 3.24 9.06 -21.70
C LYS A 28 1.88 9.79 -21.72
N ASN A 29 1.00 9.50 -20.77
CA ASN A 29 -0.36 10.04 -20.72
C ASN A 29 -0.52 11.18 -19.71
N ARG A 30 0.42 11.34 -18.76
CA ARG A 30 0.38 12.39 -17.73
C ARG A 30 0.23 13.80 -18.30
N ASN A 31 0.90 14.09 -19.41
CA ASN A 31 0.86 15.42 -20.06
C ASN A 31 -0.36 15.61 -20.99
N LYS A 32 -1.18 14.58 -21.18
CA LYS A 32 -2.36 14.60 -22.06
C LYS A 32 -3.67 14.69 -21.29
N THR A 33 -3.62 14.57 -19.97
CA THR A 33 -4.80 14.63 -19.11
C THR A 33 -4.95 16.05 -18.55
N PRO A 34 -6.13 16.69 -18.65
CA PRO A 34 -6.37 17.99 -18.03
C PRO A 34 -6.05 17.95 -16.53
N GLU A 35 -5.40 18.99 -15.99
CA GLU A 35 -5.03 19.04 -14.56
C GLU A 35 -6.24 18.78 -13.64
N PHE A 36 -7.43 19.28 -14.01
CA PHE A 36 -8.66 19.04 -13.25
C PHE A 36 -9.08 17.57 -13.19
N ASP A 37 -8.75 16.78 -14.22
CA ASP A 37 -8.96 15.34 -14.21
C ASP A 37 -7.85 14.62 -13.44
N ILE A 38 -6.67 15.20 -13.29
CA ILE A 38 -5.62 14.67 -12.40
C ILE A 38 -6.05 14.79 -10.93
N PHE A 39 -6.82 15.84 -10.60
CA PHE A 39 -7.22 16.17 -9.22
C PHE A 39 -8.71 15.99 -8.90
N SER A 40 -9.54 15.52 -9.83
CA SER A 40 -10.95 15.25 -9.54
C SER A 40 -11.05 14.27 -8.36
N PRO A 41 -11.84 14.60 -7.32
CA PRO A 41 -11.82 13.87 -6.07
C PRO A 41 -12.11 12.40 -6.33
N ALA A 42 -11.12 11.58 -6.03
CA ALA A 42 -11.23 10.14 -6.12
C ALA A 42 -12.40 9.71 -5.21
N LEU A 43 -13.26 8.80 -5.67
CA LEU A 43 -14.40 8.32 -4.88
C LEU A 43 -13.88 7.73 -3.56
N VAL A 44 -14.01 8.50 -2.47
CA VAL A 44 -13.52 8.08 -1.16
C VAL A 44 -14.53 7.11 -0.56
N ALA A 45 -14.12 5.87 -0.31
CA ALA A 45 -14.92 4.97 0.49
C ALA A 45 -14.51 5.13 1.95
N HIS A 46 -15.48 5.40 2.83
CA HIS A 46 -15.29 5.37 4.27
C HIS A 46 -15.85 4.05 4.79
N LEU A 47 -15.00 3.23 5.41
CA LEU A 47 -15.37 1.89 5.86
C LEU A 47 -14.81 1.61 7.24
N TYR A 48 -15.50 0.74 7.99
CA TYR A 48 -14.92 0.14 9.19
C TYR A 48 -13.92 -0.94 8.79
N LEU A 49 -12.74 -0.99 9.41
CA LEU A 49 -11.72 -2.00 9.11
C LEU A 49 -12.20 -3.39 9.53
N SER A 50 -12.50 -4.21 8.53
CA SER A 50 -12.80 -5.62 8.66
C SER A 50 -12.37 -6.34 7.39
N ILE A 51 -12.09 -7.64 7.47
CA ILE A 51 -11.73 -8.46 6.31
C ILE A 51 -12.82 -8.39 5.24
N GLU A 52 -14.09 -8.41 5.66
CA GLU A 52 -15.23 -8.32 4.76
C GLU A 52 -15.27 -6.97 4.03
N ASN A 53 -15.15 -5.85 4.75
CA ASN A 53 -15.17 -4.52 4.15
C ASN A 53 -13.95 -4.28 3.25
N ILE A 54 -12.76 -4.78 3.63
CA ILE A 54 -11.57 -4.72 2.79
C ILE A 54 -11.79 -5.52 1.51
N ASN A 55 -12.41 -6.70 1.58
CA ASN A 55 -12.75 -7.50 0.40
C ASN A 55 -13.81 -6.81 -0.48
N ILE A 56 -14.79 -6.12 0.12
CA ILE A 56 -15.77 -5.31 -0.60
C ILE A 56 -15.08 -4.16 -1.33
N VAL A 57 -14.19 -3.42 -0.68
CA VAL A 57 -13.40 -2.35 -1.31
C VAL A 57 -12.56 -2.91 -2.47
N ARG A 58 -11.88 -4.04 -2.24
CA ARG A 58 -11.09 -4.74 -3.27
C ARG A 58 -11.90 -5.16 -4.49
N ARG A 59 -13.12 -5.67 -4.29
CA ARG A 59 -13.98 -6.20 -5.36
C ARG A 59 -14.91 -5.15 -5.99
N GLY A 60 -15.27 -4.12 -5.22
CA GLY A 60 -16.41 -3.24 -5.46
C GLY A 60 -16.03 -1.80 -5.81
N MET A 61 -14.76 -1.42 -5.72
CA MET A 61 -14.33 -0.15 -6.31
C MET A 61 -14.38 -0.27 -7.83
N ILE A 62 -15.44 0.27 -8.45
CA ILE A 62 -15.46 0.56 -9.88
C ILE A 62 -14.36 1.59 -10.12
N SER A 63 -13.24 1.13 -10.63
CA SER A 63 -12.15 2.02 -11.01
C SER A 63 -12.56 2.83 -12.23
N LEU A 64 -13.14 4.01 -11.99
CA LEU A 64 -13.29 5.01 -13.07
C LEU A 64 -11.92 5.39 -13.65
N TYR A 65 -10.84 5.21 -12.88
CA TYR A 65 -9.47 5.57 -13.25
C TYR A 65 -8.43 4.58 -12.67
N GLY A 66 -8.35 3.36 -13.21
CA GLY A 66 -7.30 2.38 -12.90
C GLY A 66 -7.48 1.60 -11.59
N GLN A 67 -6.97 0.37 -11.53
CA GLN A 67 -7.13 -0.56 -10.41
C GLN A 67 -6.14 -0.31 -9.26
N ALA A 68 -5.76 0.95 -9.03
CA ALA A 68 -4.89 1.31 -7.92
C ALA A 68 -5.70 2.02 -6.83
N TYR A 69 -5.42 1.72 -5.58
CA TYR A 69 -6.09 2.36 -4.44
C TYR A 69 -5.20 2.36 -3.21
N PHE A 70 -5.45 3.33 -2.34
CA PHE A 70 -4.86 3.43 -1.02
C PHE A 70 -5.88 3.10 0.06
N ILE A 71 -5.43 2.63 1.22
CA ILE A 71 -6.21 2.55 2.46
C ILE A 71 -5.43 3.27 3.56
N PHE A 72 -6.11 4.19 4.24
CA PHE A 72 -5.57 4.95 5.37
C PHE A 72 -6.54 4.89 6.56
N PRO A 73 -6.12 4.40 7.74
CA PRO A 73 -6.91 4.46 8.96
C PRO A 73 -7.01 5.90 9.48
N GLU A 74 -8.02 6.19 10.30
CA GLU A 74 -8.16 7.48 10.98
C GLU A 74 -6.98 7.81 11.90
N SER A 75 -6.44 6.79 12.56
CA SER A 75 -5.23 6.86 13.38
C SER A 75 -3.96 7.24 12.61
N ARG A 76 -3.95 7.03 11.28
CA ARG A 76 -2.79 7.21 10.39
C ARG A 76 -1.58 6.34 10.73
N GLU A 77 -1.77 5.27 11.50
CA GLU A 77 -0.66 4.42 11.93
C GLU A 77 -0.16 3.46 10.83
N PHE A 78 -0.94 3.26 9.76
CA PHE A 78 -0.48 2.57 8.56
C PHE A 78 -1.00 3.24 7.28
N CYS A 79 -0.39 2.88 6.16
CA CYS A 79 -0.86 3.19 4.81
C CYS A 79 -0.66 1.95 3.97
N TYR A 80 -1.71 1.52 3.28
CA TYR A 80 -1.64 0.43 2.32
C TYR A 80 -1.90 0.97 0.91
N LEU A 81 -1.13 0.50 -0.06
CA LEU A 81 -1.25 0.81 -1.48
C LEU A 81 -1.33 -0.49 -2.27
N ASN A 82 -2.35 -0.62 -3.11
CA ASN A 82 -2.41 -1.60 -4.18
C ASN A 82 -2.28 -0.88 -5.52
N VAL A 83 -1.43 -1.38 -6.41
CA VAL A 83 -1.33 -0.91 -7.78
C VAL A 83 -1.65 -2.06 -8.74
N CYS A 84 -2.86 -2.06 -9.27
CA CYS A 84 -3.32 -2.95 -10.33
C CYS A 84 -3.10 -4.45 -10.06
N ASP A 85 -3.10 -4.86 -8.80
CA ASP A 85 -2.77 -6.23 -8.35
C ASP A 85 -1.36 -6.72 -8.79
N GLU A 86 -0.51 -5.82 -9.32
CA GLU A 86 0.88 -6.12 -9.71
C GLU A 86 1.82 -5.99 -8.52
N TYR A 87 1.60 -5.00 -7.65
CA TYR A 87 2.36 -4.85 -6.43
C TYR A 87 1.56 -4.20 -5.31
N HIS A 88 1.88 -4.63 -4.09
CA HIS A 88 1.28 -4.17 -2.85
C HIS A 88 2.37 -3.53 -1.99
N MET A 89 2.11 -2.34 -1.48
CA MET A 89 2.99 -1.66 -0.52
C MET A 89 2.24 -1.41 0.77
N ILE A 90 2.91 -1.63 1.89
CA ILE A 90 2.42 -1.22 3.19
C ILE A 90 3.52 -0.48 3.93
N ALA A 91 3.13 0.65 4.52
CA ALA A 91 3.91 1.38 5.49
C ALA A 91 3.16 1.35 6.83
N GLY A 92 3.87 1.13 7.93
CA GLY A 92 3.27 1.07 9.26
C GLY A 92 4.31 0.72 10.32
N GLN A 93 3.85 0.55 11.56
CA GLN A 93 4.73 0.16 12.67
C GLN A 93 5.40 -1.19 12.39
N LYS A 94 6.70 -1.28 12.73
CA LYS A 94 7.53 -2.46 12.45
C LYS A 94 6.94 -3.73 13.03
N GLU A 95 6.45 -3.66 14.26
CA GLU A 95 5.90 -4.78 15.03
C GLU A 95 4.72 -5.41 14.28
N ILE A 96 3.86 -4.57 13.70
CA ILE A 96 2.68 -4.99 12.94
C ILE A 96 3.08 -5.65 11.62
N LEU A 97 4.08 -5.09 10.93
CA LEU A 97 4.61 -5.68 9.71
C LEU A 97 5.30 -7.02 9.97
N MET A 98 6.03 -7.14 11.08
CA MET A 98 6.64 -8.40 11.50
C MET A 98 5.60 -9.45 11.88
N GLU A 99 4.55 -9.07 12.61
CA GLU A 99 3.42 -9.96 12.94
C GLU A 99 2.69 -10.43 11.68
N SER A 100 2.48 -9.52 10.72
CA SER A 100 1.78 -9.79 9.46
C SER A 100 2.57 -10.66 8.47
N LEU A 101 3.88 -10.44 8.37
CA LEU A 101 4.76 -11.16 7.43
C LEU A 101 5.43 -12.38 8.07
N GLY A 102 5.42 -12.48 9.40
CA GLY A 102 5.97 -13.60 10.15
C GLY A 102 7.45 -13.85 9.84
N ALA A 103 7.80 -15.12 9.67
CA ALA A 103 9.16 -15.55 9.35
C ALA A 103 9.70 -14.97 8.01
N ASP A 104 8.80 -14.56 7.10
CA ASP A 104 9.15 -14.02 5.80
C ASP A 104 9.46 -12.51 5.82
N PHE A 105 9.36 -11.85 6.97
CA PHE A 105 9.62 -10.41 7.09
C PHE A 105 11.01 -10.03 6.56
N PHE A 106 12.06 -10.70 7.03
CA PHE A 106 13.44 -10.41 6.63
C PHE A 106 13.74 -10.87 5.19
N SER A 107 13.15 -11.98 4.74
CA SER A 107 13.33 -12.47 3.36
C SER A 107 12.65 -11.55 2.34
N THR A 108 11.51 -10.97 2.69
CA THR A 108 10.78 -9.98 1.89
C THR A 108 11.61 -8.70 1.70
N TRP A 109 12.24 -8.20 2.77
CA TRP A 109 13.16 -7.05 2.68
C TRP A 109 14.39 -7.34 1.83
N LYS A 110 15.03 -8.51 2.01
CA LYS A 110 16.17 -8.93 1.17
C LYS A 110 15.77 -9.02 -0.30
N SER A 111 14.58 -9.54 -0.58
CA SER A 111 14.05 -9.64 -1.95
C SER A 111 13.79 -8.27 -2.56
N ALA A 112 13.22 -7.34 -1.79
CA ALA A 112 13.01 -5.95 -2.23
C ALA A 112 14.34 -5.24 -2.57
N ILE A 113 15.39 -5.44 -1.76
CA ILE A 113 16.73 -4.93 -2.02
C ILE A 113 17.31 -5.54 -3.30
N ALA A 114 17.21 -6.85 -3.48
CA ALA A 114 17.73 -7.53 -4.68
C ALA A 114 17.05 -7.05 -5.98
N ILE A 115 15.74 -6.81 -5.94
CA ILE A 115 14.96 -6.32 -7.10
C ILE A 115 15.32 -4.87 -7.46
N SER A 116 15.76 -4.06 -6.49
CA SER A 116 16.12 -2.66 -6.72
C SER A 116 17.38 -2.46 -7.58
N GLY A 117 18.12 -3.54 -7.87
CA GLY A 117 19.29 -3.54 -8.74
C GLY A 117 20.58 -3.24 -7.98
N PHE A 118 21.48 -4.23 -7.93
CA PHE A 118 22.74 -4.16 -7.23
C PHE A 118 23.64 -3.02 -7.74
N GLY A 119 24.15 -2.19 -6.85
CA GLY A 119 24.95 -1.01 -7.13
C GLY A 119 24.15 0.23 -7.54
N SER A 120 22.81 0.20 -7.50
CA SER A 120 21.97 1.35 -7.88
C SER A 120 21.82 2.37 -6.75
N SER A 121 21.46 3.62 -7.09
CA SER A 121 21.07 4.62 -6.09
C SER A 121 19.85 4.17 -5.28
N SER A 122 18.90 3.48 -5.93
CA SER A 122 17.70 2.96 -5.30
C SER A 122 18.00 1.89 -4.24
N GLU A 123 18.98 1.01 -4.49
CA GLU A 123 19.43 0.01 -3.51
C GLU A 123 20.00 0.69 -2.27
N MET A 124 20.86 1.70 -2.45
CA MET A 124 21.43 2.46 -1.33
C MET A 124 20.37 3.19 -0.51
N ASP A 125 19.35 3.75 -1.16
CA ASP A 125 18.25 4.43 -0.48
C ASP A 125 17.37 3.44 0.30
N ILE A 126 17.09 2.26 -0.27
CA ILE A 126 16.33 1.19 0.39
C ILE A 126 17.12 0.62 1.58
N ILE A 127 18.42 0.37 1.44
CA ILE A 127 19.27 -0.09 2.55
C ILE A 127 19.33 0.97 3.66
N ARG A 128 19.45 2.25 3.30
CA ARG A 128 19.47 3.34 4.27
C ARG A 128 18.15 3.43 5.03
N ALA A 129 17.03 3.40 4.32
CA ALA A 129 15.71 3.35 4.93
C ALA A 129 15.56 2.12 5.84
N ALA A 130 15.93 0.94 5.35
CA ALA A 130 15.84 -0.30 6.11
C ALA A 130 16.64 -0.24 7.42
N ARG A 131 17.85 0.33 7.42
CA ARG A 131 18.64 0.58 8.64
C ARG A 131 18.00 1.61 9.56
N SER A 132 17.54 2.73 9.01
CA SER A 132 16.91 3.80 9.80
C SER A 132 15.65 3.34 10.53
N TYR A 133 14.92 2.39 9.95
CA TYR A 133 13.73 1.79 10.56
C TYR A 133 14.02 0.46 11.29
N GLY A 134 15.30 0.07 11.42
CA GLY A 134 15.74 -1.10 12.18
C GLY A 134 15.32 -2.44 11.59
N TYR A 135 15.12 -2.52 10.27
CA TYR A 135 14.76 -3.74 9.55
C TYR A 135 15.98 -4.61 9.19
N ILE A 136 17.19 -4.04 9.21
CA ILE A 136 18.50 -4.70 9.04
C ILE A 136 19.55 -4.07 9.94
#